data_AF-A0A843E6E1-F1
#
_entry.id   AF-A0A843E6E1-F1
#
_cell.length_a   1.000
_cell.length_b   1.000
_cell.length_c   1.000
_cell.angle_alpha   90.00
_cell.angle_beta   90.00
_cell.angle_gamma   90.00
#
_symmetry.space_group_name_H-M   'P 1'
#
loop_
_entity.id
_entity.type
_entity.pdbx_description
1 polymer ?
#
loop_
_entity_poly.entity_id
_entity_poly.type
_entity_poly.pdbx_seq_one_letter_code
_entity_poly.pdbx_strand_id
1 'polypeptide(L)'
;MRKLICQATFVHIFHSESFISEKYKRLKSKGKAHNEALVACANSMAQLIFAMLRDDTKYIADPETLAKARALADSEAIEDEMEASAKA
;
A
#
# COMPACT_ATOMS: atom_id res chain seq x y z
N MET A 1 11.39 -11.82 9.77
CA MET A 1 10.27 -10.85 9.75
C MET A 1 9.86 -10.43 8.33
N ARG A 2 10.76 -9.86 7.50
CA ARG A 2 10.46 -9.42 6.11
C ARG A 2 9.74 -10.47 5.24
N LYS A 3 10.19 -11.73 5.26
CA LYS A 3 9.58 -12.84 4.51
C LYS A 3 8.12 -13.09 4.89
N LEU A 4 7.81 -13.05 6.19
CA LEU A 4 6.46 -13.29 6.70
C LEU A 4 5.50 -12.17 6.30
N ILE A 5 5.93 -10.90 6.39
CA ILE A 5 5.12 -9.75 5.96
C ILE A 5 4.85 -9.84 4.45
N CYS A 6 5.86 -10.20 3.64
CA CYS A 6 5.65 -10.38 2.20
C CYS A 6 4.64 -11.50 1.89
N GLN A 7 4.71 -12.64 2.60
CA GLN A 7 3.76 -13.74 2.44
C GLN A 7 2.34 -13.35 2.84
N ALA A 8 2.17 -12.69 3.99
CA ALA A 8 0.88 -12.20 4.45
C ALA A 8 0.30 -11.16 3.47
N THR A 9 1.15 -10.24 2.99
CA THR A 9 0.76 -9.23 2.01
C THR A 9 0.35 -9.86 0.68
N PHE A 10 1.08 -10.88 0.22
CA PHE A 10 0.72 -11.64 -0.97
C PHE A 10 -0.68 -12.23 -0.81
N VAL A 11 -0.92 -12.99 0.27
CA VAL A 11 -2.25 -13.59 0.52
C VAL A 11 -3.33 -12.50 0.54
N HIS A 12 -3.10 -11.39 1.23
CA HIS A 12 -4.05 -10.29 1.33
C HIS A 12 -4.40 -9.68 -0.03
N ILE A 13 -3.40 -9.41 -0.88
CA ILE A 13 -3.59 -8.84 -2.23
C ILE A 13 -4.54 -9.69 -3.07
N PHE A 14 -4.48 -11.01 -2.96
CA PHE A 14 -5.24 -11.93 -3.79
C PHE A 14 -6.58 -12.38 -3.20
N HIS A 15 -6.86 -12.09 -1.93
CA HIS A 15 -8.08 -12.56 -1.24
C HIS A 15 -8.93 -11.43 -0.66
N SER A 16 -8.52 -10.17 -0.79
CA SER A 16 -9.26 -9.04 -0.25
C SER A 16 -9.12 -7.81 -1.14
N GLU A 17 -10.23 -7.14 -1.41
CA GLU A 17 -10.19 -5.81 -2.00
C GLU A 17 -9.76 -4.80 -0.94
N SER A 18 -8.64 -4.13 -1.18
CA SER A 18 -8.05 -3.18 -0.27
C SER A 18 -7.18 -2.15 -0.98
N PHE A 19 -6.78 -1.12 -0.25
CA PHE A 19 -5.75 -0.18 -0.71
C PHE A 19 -4.47 -0.90 -1.17
N ILE A 20 -4.08 -1.99 -0.49
CA ILE A 20 -2.86 -2.74 -0.82
C ILE A 20 -3.04 -3.57 -2.10
N SER A 21 -4.21 -4.20 -2.31
CA SER A 21 -4.48 -4.91 -3.57
C SER A 21 -4.53 -3.95 -4.77
N GLU A 22 -5.10 -2.76 -4.59
CA GLU A 22 -5.17 -1.73 -5.63
C GLU A 22 -3.79 -1.15 -5.96
N LYS A 23 -2.97 -0.87 -4.94
CA LYS A 23 -1.58 -0.47 -5.13
C LYS A 23 -0.80 -1.53 -5.93
N TYR A 24 -1.00 -2.82 -5.62
CA TYR A 24 -0.35 -3.89 -6.37
C TYR A 24 -0.78 -3.90 -7.84
N LYS A 25 -2.09 -3.81 -8.14
CA LYS A 25 -2.61 -3.71 -9.51
C LYS A 25 -2.01 -2.53 -10.27
N ARG A 26 -1.92 -1.35 -9.64
CA ARG A 26 -1.32 -0.14 -10.23
C ARG A 26 0.17 -0.30 -10.51
N LEU A 27 0.93 -0.89 -9.60
CA LEU A 27 2.35 -1.15 -9.82
C LEU A 27 2.54 -2.15 -10.98
N LYS A 28 1.69 -3.17 -11.06
CA LYS A 28 1.69 -4.13 -12.16
C LYS A 28 1.32 -3.49 -13.50
N SER A 29 0.35 -2.57 -13.55
CA SER A 29 0.00 -1.85 -14.78
C SER A 29 1.09 -0.89 -15.23
N LYS A 30 1.85 -0.29 -14.29
CA LYS A 30 3.08 0.48 -14.56
C LYS A 30 4.29 -0.40 -14.96
N GLY A 31 4.11 -1.71 -15.16
CA GLY A 31 5.17 -2.61 -15.62
C GLY A 31 6.16 -3.11 -14.56
N LYS A 32 5.92 -2.85 -13.27
CA LYS A 32 6.82 -3.32 -12.20
C LYS A 32 6.88 -4.85 -12.14
N ALA A 33 8.08 -5.36 -11.84
CA ALA A 33 8.31 -6.78 -11.59
C ALA A 33 7.50 -7.27 -10.38
N HIS A 34 7.10 -8.54 -10.38
CA HIS A 34 6.24 -9.11 -9.32
C HIS A 34 6.85 -8.91 -7.92
N ASN A 35 8.12 -9.27 -7.75
CA ASN A 35 8.80 -9.18 -6.46
C ASN A 35 8.96 -7.72 -6.00
N GLU A 36 9.23 -6.79 -6.91
CA GLU A 36 9.32 -5.36 -6.58
C GLU A 36 7.97 -4.80 -6.14
N ALA A 37 6.91 -5.10 -6.88
CA ALA A 37 5.55 -4.68 -6.54
C ALA A 37 5.12 -5.26 -5.19
N LEU A 38 5.41 -6.54 -4.94
CA LEU A 38 5.08 -7.21 -3.69
C LEU A 38 5.84 -6.61 -2.49
N VAL A 39 7.13 -6.33 -2.64
CA VAL A 39 7.93 -5.70 -1.58
C VAL A 39 7.44 -4.28 -1.28
N ALA A 40 7.12 -3.50 -2.32
CA ALA A 40 6.56 -2.16 -2.14
C ALA A 40 5.20 -2.21 -1.39
N CYS A 41 4.35 -3.19 -1.71
CA CYS A 41 3.10 -3.41 -1.00
C CYS A 41 3.33 -3.85 0.45
N ALA A 42 4.29 -4.75 0.70
CA ALA A 42 4.63 -5.24 2.02
C ALA A 42 5.15 -4.12 2.94
N ASN A 43 5.92 -3.18 2.39
CA ASN A 43 6.37 -1.99 3.12
C ASN A 43 5.20 -1.11 3.53
N SER A 44 4.25 -0.85 2.62
CA SER A 44 3.04 -0.07 2.95
C SER A 44 2.14 -0.80 3.95
N MET A 45 2.01 -2.12 3.86
CA MET A 45 1.29 -2.92 4.85
C MET A 45 1.92 -2.79 6.24
N ALA A 46 3.25 -2.85 6.34
CA ALA A 46 3.95 -2.68 7.60
C ALA A 46 3.77 -1.27 8.20
N GLN A 47 3.87 -0.23 7.37
CA GLN A 47 3.62 1.15 7.78
C GLN A 47 2.19 1.35 8.29
N LEU A 48 1.22 0.77 7.60
CA LEU A 48 -0.19 0.85 7.99
C LEU A 48 -0.45 0.14 9.33
N ILE A 49 0.07 -1.08 9.50
CA ILE A 49 -0.02 -1.80 10.78
C ILE A 49 0.61 -0.99 11.92
N PHE A 50 1.77 -0.38 11.67
CA PHE A 50 2.44 0.44 12.68
C PHE A 50 1.64 1.69 13.04
N ALA A 51 1.10 2.41 12.05
CA ALA A 51 0.24 3.57 12.28
C ALA A 51 -1.03 3.19 13.08
N MET A 52 -1.65 2.06 12.74
CA MET A 52 -2.80 1.53 13.46
C MET A 52 -2.48 1.26 14.93
N LEU A 53 -1.36 0.59 15.21
CA LEU A 53 -0.93 0.29 16.57
C LEU A 53 -0.55 1.55 17.36
N ARG A 54 0.08 2.54 16.69
CA ARG A 54 0.49 3.80 17.31
C ARG A 54 -0.73 4.65 17.70
N ASP A 55 -1.72 4.72 16.81
CA ASP A 55 -2.85 5.64 16.93
C ASP A 55 -4.11 4.96 17.51
N ASP A 56 -4.02 3.69 17.93
CA ASP A 56 -5.14 2.84 18.38
C ASP A 56 -6.33 2.85 17.41
N THR A 57 -6.02 2.80 16.11
CA THR A 57 -7.02 2.86 15.03
C THR A 57 -7.27 1.48 14.45
N LYS A 58 -8.55 1.20 14.16
CA LYS A 58 -8.96 -0.05 13.51
C LYS A 58 -8.73 0.01 12.01
N TYR A 59 -8.43 -1.13 11.42
CA TYR A 59 -8.37 -1.26 9.98
C TYR A 59 -9.78 -1.14 9.40
N ILE A 60 -9.97 -0.22 8.46
CA ILE A 60 -11.24 0.00 7.77
C ILE A 60 -10.99 -0.09 6.26
N ALA A 61 -11.75 -0.95 5.58
CA ALA A 61 -11.68 -1.17 4.14
C ALA A 61 -13.08 -1.08 3.50
N ASP A 62 -13.91 -0.16 3.99
CA ASP A 62 -15.22 0.07 3.38
C ASP A 62 -15.07 0.79 2.01
N PRO A 63 -16.07 0.66 1.11
CA PRO A 63 -16.00 1.21 -0.24
C PRO A 63 -15.77 2.72 -0.29
N GLU A 64 -16.28 3.49 0.67
CA GLU A 64 -16.15 4.95 0.70
C GLU A 64 -14.73 5.36 1.09
N THR A 65 -14.18 4.71 2.11
CA THR A 65 -12.77 4.89 2.53
C THR A 65 -11.81 4.47 1.41
N LEU A 66 -12.11 3.38 0.71
CA LEU A 66 -11.32 2.94 -0.46
C LEU A 66 -11.41 3.94 -1.62
N ALA A 67 -12.59 4.52 -1.89
CA ALA A 67 -12.76 5.54 -2.93
C ALA A 67 -11.97 6.82 -2.60
N LYS A 68 -12.01 7.28 -1.34
CA LYS A 68 -11.21 8.41 -0.85
C LYS A 68 -9.71 8.13 -0.95
N ALA A 69 -9.28 6.94 -0.54
CA ALA A 69 -7.88 6.53 -0.63
C ALA A 69 -7.39 6.42 -2.09
N ARG A 70 -8.23 5.95 -3.02
CA ARG A 70 -7.93 5.94 -4.46
C ARG A 70 -7.74 7.37 -4.98
N ALA A 71 -8.68 8.27 -4.70
CA ALA A 71 -8.58 9.66 -5.12
C ALA A 71 -7.30 10.34 -4.60
N LEU A 72 -6.92 10.06 -3.35
CA LEU A 72 -5.68 10.57 -2.76
C LEU A 72 -4.43 9.94 -3.42
N ALA A 73 -4.44 8.64 -3.66
CA ALA A 73 -3.32 7.91 -4.24
C ALA A 73 -3.09 8.19 -5.72
N ASP A 74 -4.13 8.59 -6.45
CA ASP A 74 -4.07 9.00 -7.85
C ASP A 74 -3.81 10.50 -8.01
N SER A 75 -3.83 11.27 -6.91
CA SER A 75 -3.35 12.64 -6.90
C SER A 75 -1.81 12.66 -6.94
N GLU A 76 -1.24 13.41 -7.89
CA GLU A 76 0.22 13.55 -8.09
C GLU A 76 0.97 14.06 -6.84
N ALA A 77 0.26 14.64 -5.87
CA ALA A 77 0.82 15.21 -4.65
C ALA A 77 1.64 14.23 -3.79
N ILE A 78 1.33 12.92 -3.82
CA ILE A 78 2.09 11.92 -3.03
C ILE A 78 3.35 11.45 -3.77
N GLU A 79 3.34 11.39 -5.11
CA GLU A 79 4.54 11.05 -5.88
C GLU A 79 5.59 12.17 -5.77
N ASP A 80 5.17 13.44 -5.72
CA ASP A 80 6.05 14.60 -5.55
C ASP A 80 6.65 14.73 -4.13
N GLU A 81 5.88 14.48 -3.07
CA GLU A 81 6.41 14.55 -1.69
C GLU A 81 7.45 13.46 -1.40
N MET A 82 7.29 12.26 -1.98
CA MET A 82 8.28 11.19 -1.85
C MET A 82 9.56 11.46 -2.64
N GLU A 83 9.48 12.06 -3.84
CA GLU A 83 10.68 12.47 -4.59
C GLU A 83 11.42 13.65 -3.94
N ALA A 84 10.68 14.59 -3.34
CA ALA A 84 11.28 15.71 -2.60
C ALA A 84 12.02 15.24 -1.35
N SER A 85 11.46 14.27 -0.61
CA SER A 85 12.11 13.72 0.59
C SER A 85 13.33 12.84 0.28
N ALA A 86 13.43 12.27 -0.92
CA ALA A 86 14.59 11.50 -1.36
C ALA A 86 15.76 12.36 -1.90
N LYS A 87 15.54 13.66 -2.13
CA LYS A 87 16.54 14.62 -2.63
C LYS A 87 17.05 15.60 -1.56
N ALA A 88 16.54 15.51 -0.33
CA ALA A 88 16.92 16.36 0.80
C ALA A 88 18.00 15.72 1.69
#